data_AF-A0A9E5TH90-F1
#
_entry.id   AF-A0A9E5TH90-F1
#
_cell.length_a   1.000
_cell.length_b   1.000
_cell.length_c   1.000
_cell.angle_alpha   90.00
_cell.angle_beta   90.00
_cell.angle_gamma   90.00
#
_symmetry.space_group_name_H-M   'P 1'
#
loop_
_entity.id
_entity.type
_entity.pdbx_description
1 polymer ?
#
loop_
_entity_poly.entity_id
_entity_poly.type
_entity_poly.pdbx_seq_one_letter_code
_entity_poly.pdbx_strand_id
1 'polypeptide(L)' 'EEFGYVLEGTLRFWIEDNLYDLRPGDSIHFLPAVKHRWENPGKKAVTAVWVITPPVF' A
#
# COMPACT_ATOMS: atom_id res chain seq x y z
N GLU A 1 10.83 6.88 3.88
CA GLU A 1 10.00 6.62 2.70
C GLU A 1 9.48 5.20 2.75
N GLU A 2 8.25 5.03 2.32
CA GLU A 2 7.64 3.72 2.09
C GLU A 2 7.09 3.65 0.67
N PHE A 3 7.40 2.55 0.00
CA PHE A 3 6.97 2.28 -1.35
C PHE A 3 6.30 0.90 -1.43
N GLY A 4 5.11 0.86 -2.01
CA GLY A 4 4.35 -0.35 -2.26
C GLY A 4 4.11 -0.58 -3.75
N TYR A 5 4.18 -1.83 -4.20
CA TYR A 5 3.79 -2.24 -5.56
C TYR A 5 2.91 -3.48 -5.51
N VAL A 6 1.74 -3.43 -6.17
CA VAL A 6 0.77 -4.53 -6.13
C VAL A 6 1.08 -5.55 -7.22
N LEU A 7 1.30 -6.80 -6.81
CA LEU A 7 1.54 -7.94 -7.70
C LEU A 7 0.23 -8.66 -8.07
N GLU A 8 -0.68 -8.81 -7.11
CA GLU A 8 -1.96 -9.49 -7.29
C GLU A 8 -3.02 -8.92 -6.34
N GLY A 9 -4.29 -8.98 -6.75
CA GLY A 9 -5.43 -8.58 -5.93
C GLY A 9 -5.69 -7.07 -5.96
N THR A 10 -6.47 -6.59 -4.99
CA THR A 10 -6.73 -5.16 -4.80
C THR A 10 -6.33 -4.73 -3.40
N LEU A 11 -5.35 -3.84 -3.27
CA LEU A 11 -4.97 -3.24 -2.00
C LEU A 11 -5.74 -1.93 -1.82
N ARG A 12 -6.63 -1.88 -0.84
CA ARG A 12 -7.29 -0.63 -0.48
C ARG A 12 -6.40 0.13 0.49
N PHE A 13 -6.08 1.37 0.15
CA PHE A 13 -5.13 2.19 0.87
C PHE A 13 -5.75 3.53 1.24
N TRP A 14 -5.66 3.89 2.51
CA TRP A 14 -5.98 5.23 2.99
C TRP A 14 -4.69 5.95 3.31
N ILE A 15 -4.56 7.17 2.80
CA ILE A 15 -3.48 8.08 3.12
C ILE A 15 -4.06 9.47 3.31
N GLU A 16 -3.86 10.04 4.50
CA GLU A 16 -4.57 11.24 4.95
C GLU A 16 -6.10 11.06 4.80
N ASP A 17 -6.74 11.93 4.02
CA ASP A 17 -8.18 11.91 3.76
C ASP A 17 -8.55 11.19 2.45
N ASN A 18 -7.55 10.64 1.74
CA ASN A 18 -7.73 10.03 0.44
C ASN A 18 -7.82 8.50 0.55
N LEU A 19 -8.68 7.92 -0.29
CA LEU A 19 -8.86 6.49 -0.44
C LEU A 19 -8.50 6.06 -1.87
N TYR A 20 -7.64 5.04 -1.98
CA TYR A 20 -7.20 4.46 -3.24
C TYR A 20 -7.42 2.95 -3.25
N ASP A 21 -7.92 2.41 -4.36
CA ASP A 21 -7.97 0.96 -4.60
C ASP A 21 -6.89 0.62 -5.64
N LEU A 22 -5.72 0.17 -5.17
CA LEU A 22 -4.57 -0.17 -5.99
C LEU A 22 -4.73 -1.59 -6.57
N ARG A 23 -4.51 -1.71 -7.88
CA ARG A 23 -4.64 -2.96 -8.66
C ARG A 23 -3.28 -3.48 -9.10
N PRO A 24 -3.18 -4.71 -9.64
CA PRO A 24 -1.90 -5.24 -10.09
C PRO A 24 -1.25 -4.32 -11.12
N GLY A 25 0.00 -3.93 -10.87
CA GLY A 25 0.72 -2.93 -11.66
C GLY A 25 0.74 -1.52 -11.07
N ASP A 26 -0.15 -1.21 -10.12
CA ASP A 26 -0.16 0.08 -9.43
C ASP A 26 0.89 0.12 -8.32
N SER A 27 1.37 1.34 -8.05
CA SER A 27 2.29 1.62 -6.96
C SER A 27 1.79 2.76 -6.07
N ILE A 28 2.33 2.81 -4.86
CA ILE A 28 2.13 3.92 -3.93
C ILE A 28 3.46 4.29 -3.28
N HIS A 29 3.68 5.57 -3.06
CA HIS A 29 4.86 6.11 -2.40
C HIS A 29 4.47 7.22 -1.44
N PHE A 30 4.96 7.17 -0.20
CA PHE A 30 4.64 8.17 0.81
C PHE A 30 5.70 8.25 1.93
N LEU A 31 5.61 9.33 2.72
CA LEU A 31 6.45 9.52 3.89
C LEU A 31 5.85 8.76 5.10
N PRO A 32 6.65 8.03 5.91
CA PRO A 32 6.15 7.25 7.04
C PRO A 32 5.38 8.05 8.09
N ALA A 33 5.69 9.36 8.22
CA ALA A 33 5.02 10.26 9.16
C ALA A 33 3.56 10.56 8.77
N VAL A 34 3.17 10.27 7.52
CA VAL A 34 1.80 10.48 7.04
C VAL A 34 0.92 9.36 7.57
N LYS A 35 -0.20 9.72 8.18
CA LYS A 35 -1.16 8.73 8.69
C LYS A 35 -1.72 7.92 7.53
N HIS A 36 -1.51 6.61 7.57
CA HIS A 36 -1.94 5.69 6.54
C HIS A 36 -2.42 4.36 7.15
N ARG A 37 -3.22 3.63 6.38
CA ARG A 37 -3.65 2.25 6.69
C ARG A 37 -4.00 1.55 5.39
N TRP A 38 -4.02 0.22 5.41
CA TRP A 38 -4.47 -0.57 4.27
C TRP A 38 -5.35 -1.74 4.70
N GLU A 39 -6.19 -2.20 3.78
CA GLU A 39 -6.95 -3.44 3.92
C GLU A 39 -6.99 -4.20 2.60
N ASN A 40 -7.29 -5.49 2.68
CA ASN A 40 -7.74 -6.27 1.54
C ASN A 40 -9.28 -6.32 1.55
N PRO A 41 -9.98 -5.55 0.71
CA PRO A 41 -11.45 -5.54 0.69
C PRO A 41 -12.05 -6.74 -0.07
N GLY A 42 -11.20 -7.54 -0.74
CA GLY A 42 -11.62 -8.63 -1.61
C GLY A 42 -11.71 -9.98 -0.90
N LYS A 43 -12.24 -10.97 -1.63
CA LYS A 43 -12.27 -12.38 -1.20
C LYS A 43 -11.01 -13.15 -1.57
N LYS A 44 -10.14 -12.57 -2.41
CA LYS A 44 -8.88 -13.17 -2.85
C LYS A 44 -7.73 -12.54 -2.07
N ALA A 45 -6.62 -13.26 -1.93
CA ALA A 45 -5.42 -12.69 -1.34
C ALA A 45 -4.92 -11.49 -2.15
N VAL A 46 -4.25 -10.58 -1.47
CA VAL A 46 -3.51 -9.46 -2.06
C VAL A 46 -2.04 -9.72 -1.81
N THR A 47 -1.24 -9.59 -2.87
CA THR A 47 0.21 -9.75 -2.79
C THR A 47 0.83 -8.45 -3.26
N ALA A 48 1.74 -7.88 -2.45
CA ALA A 48 2.45 -6.65 -2.76
C ALA A 48 3.91 -6.75 -2.30
N VAL A 49 4.79 -6.02 -2.99
CA VAL A 49 6.16 -5.77 -2.54
C VAL A 49 6.17 -4.46 -1.76
N TRP A 50 6.77 -4.47 -0.57
CA TRP A 50 6.91 -3.28 0.27
C TRP A 50 8.39 -2.98 0.53
N VAL A 51 8.79 -1.74 0.30
CA VAL A 51 10.16 -1.25 0.50
C VAL A 51 10.10 -0.09 1.49
N ILE A 52 10.91 -0.15 2.55
CA ILE A 52 10.91 0.82 3.64
C ILE A 52 12.34 1.34 3.83
N THR A 53 12.50 2.66 3.88
CA THR A 53 13.79 3.33 4.11
C THR A 53 13.66 4.51 5.08
N PRO A 54 14.52 4.65 6.10
CA PRO A 54 15.48 3.64 6.56
C PRO A 54 14.74 2.40 7.11
N PRO A 55 15.39 1.22 7.16
CA PRO A 55 14.77 0.04 7.74
C PRO A 55 14.38 0.31 9.20
N VAL A 56 13.12 0.03 9.52
CA VAL A 56 12.57 0.11 10.87
C VAL A 56 12.51 -1.32 11.41
N PHE A 57 13.25 -1.61 12.49
CA PHE A 57 13.27 -2.92 13.16
C PHE A 57 12.45 -2.86 14.46
#